data_AF-A0A662TTI0-F1
#
_entry.id   AF-A0A662TTI0-F1
#
_cell.length_a   1.000
_cell.length_b   1.000
_cell.length_c   1.000
_cell.angle_alpha   90.00
_cell.angle_beta   90.00
_cell.angle_gamma   90.00
#
_symmetry.space_group_name_H-M   'P 1'
#
loop_
_entity.id
_entity.type
_entity.pdbx_description
1 polymer ?
#
loop_
_entity_poly.entity_id
_entity_poly.type
_entity_poly.pdbx_seq_one_letter_code
_entity_poly.pdbx_strand_id
1 'polypeptide(L)'
;PRKYYVITGRFRTDEGREFDAILLTKDKNRIWDRRLAYKVAEGCKKLGEGEAKVTIRRVRVQPPPPYDGTTMQVEVARITGLTPRDIADRSRGVAQRLYEGGLISYIGTESQKWPKGWNRKNFIEMLKIIEGYNPLKKDVEWVLKNMRKRAVEGKKEDPAHPAIHIVGNPESSGFKFPNKYYRMVYEIIARRVLASLSPDGLDERTRIDISMGEHVFRATGTIVVEEGWRTVWPYCERKEVELPKVNNGEVLKLVSIKVEEKETQPPARYTPVTLIKEMARLGLGTKNTRAQILDILEKRGYVTGSSFKPTALGMKVVEILENNVPEIISPEMTSQLDKNLTDIELEKIDPHQVMNESYKKLNVLMKEFEKRQEVIGSILGDAFKTYRKEAEDVGICPKCKGKLLLKKSRYGFFVICNTCGNKYHIFKGEKLSKRNCSCGLPLVSGSIKTKSGRRIRYTRCLGNCEKSPLRCSLCSSVARPLNGKYGVFLVCSNSECGATNYIKILKQKQKQP
;
A
#
# COMPACT_ATOMS: atom_id res chain seq x y z
N PRO A 1 -16.77 -4.54 18.67
CA PRO A 1 -16.21 -3.23 19.05
C PRO A 1 -16.61 -2.95 20.50
N ARG A 2 -15.67 -2.57 21.35
CA ARG A 2 -15.97 -2.22 22.74
C ARG A 2 -15.89 -0.71 22.89
N LYS A 3 -16.92 -0.11 23.50
CA LYS A 3 -16.96 1.33 23.79
C LYS A 3 -16.00 1.65 24.93
N TYR A 4 -15.32 2.78 24.82
CA TYR A 4 -14.50 3.37 25.87
C TYR A 4 -14.62 4.89 25.78
N TYR A 5 -14.31 5.56 26.89
CA TYR A 5 -14.39 6.99 27.03
C TYR A 5 -12.99 7.56 27.20
N VAL A 6 -12.73 8.67 26.52
CA VAL A 6 -11.50 9.47 26.68
C VAL A 6 -11.90 10.83 27.20
N ILE A 7 -11.21 11.29 28.24
CA ILE A 7 -11.46 12.60 28.84
C ILE A 7 -10.37 13.56 28.38
N THR A 8 -10.78 14.68 27.78
CA THR A 8 -9.89 15.75 27.32
C THR A 8 -10.24 17.02 28.07
N GLY A 9 -9.26 17.58 28.79
CA GLY A 9 -9.37 18.88 29.44
C GLY A 9 -8.72 19.95 28.58
N ARG A 10 -9.37 21.11 28.46
CA ARG A 10 -8.80 22.32 27.88
C ARG A 10 -8.34 23.23 28.99
N PHE A 11 -7.04 23.50 29.03
CA PHE A 11 -6.39 24.27 30.08
C PHE A 11 -5.92 25.61 29.54
N ARG A 12 -5.97 26.64 30.39
CA ARG A 12 -5.50 28.00 30.10
C ARG A 12 -4.33 28.35 31.01
N THR A 13 -3.27 28.89 30.43
CA THR A 13 -2.11 29.45 31.14
C THR A 13 -2.43 30.83 31.72
N ASP A 14 -1.58 31.34 32.61
CA ASP A 14 -1.73 32.69 33.15
C ASP A 14 -1.63 33.77 32.07
N GLU A 15 -0.85 33.50 31.02
CA GLU A 15 -0.74 34.34 29.81
C GLU A 15 -1.98 34.24 28.89
N GLY A 16 -3.01 33.49 29.27
CA GLY A 16 -4.26 33.37 28.52
C GLY A 16 -4.23 32.40 27.33
N ARG A 17 -3.14 31.63 27.13
CA ARG A 17 -3.07 30.64 26.04
C ARG A 17 -3.77 29.35 26.43
N GLU A 18 -4.49 28.74 25.50
CA GLU A 18 -5.22 27.50 25.73
C GLU A 18 -4.62 26.30 24.99
N PHE A 19 -4.69 25.13 25.61
CA PHE A 19 -4.29 23.87 24.99
C PHE A 19 -5.08 22.68 25.55
N ASP A 20 -5.16 21.61 24.76
CA ASP A 20 -5.86 20.40 25.13
C ASP A 20 -4.88 19.37 25.72
N ALA A 21 -5.27 18.74 26.83
CA ALA A 21 -4.55 17.67 27.49
C ALA A 21 -5.49 16.48 27.74
N ILE A 22 -4.97 15.26 27.62
CA ILE A 22 -5.76 14.02 27.73
C ILE A 22 -5.53 13.40 29.11
N LEU A 23 -6.61 12.99 29.78
CA LEU A 23 -6.53 12.28 31.05
C LEU A 23 -5.76 10.97 30.89
N LEU A 24 -4.79 10.76 31.78
CA LEU A 24 -4.03 9.54 31.84
C LEU A 24 -4.78 8.46 32.62
N THR A 25 -4.80 7.27 32.06
CA THR A 25 -5.30 6.08 32.74
C THR A 25 -4.31 4.93 32.57
N LYS A 26 -4.44 3.90 33.42
CA LYS A 26 -3.61 2.68 33.33
C LYS A 26 -3.78 1.97 31.97
N ASP A 27 -4.93 2.11 31.33
CA ASP A 27 -5.23 1.50 30.03
C ASP A 27 -5.15 2.52 28.88
N LYS A 28 -3.99 3.17 28.72
CA LYS A 28 -3.69 4.07 27.58
C LYS A 28 -4.78 5.13 27.35
N ASN A 29 -5.18 5.80 28.43
CA ASN A 29 -6.17 6.90 28.44
C ASN A 29 -7.63 6.45 28.19
N ARG A 30 -7.90 5.15 28.27
CA ARG A 30 -9.26 4.59 28.12
C ARG A 30 -9.93 4.42 29.47
N ILE A 31 -11.23 4.72 29.50
CA ILE A 31 -12.15 4.40 30.61
C ILE A 31 -13.29 3.56 30.04
N TRP A 32 -13.52 2.37 30.57
CA TRP A 32 -14.53 1.47 30.02
C TRP A 32 -15.94 1.73 30.57
N ASP A 33 -16.04 2.29 31.77
CA ASP A 33 -17.31 2.59 32.42
C ASP A 33 -17.73 4.05 32.16
N ARG A 34 -18.94 4.22 31.60
CA ARG A 34 -19.50 5.54 31.30
C ARG A 34 -19.70 6.37 32.55
N ARG A 35 -20.32 5.81 33.60
CA ARG A 35 -20.64 6.53 34.84
C ARG A 35 -19.37 7.02 35.50
N LEU A 36 -18.33 6.19 35.53
CA LEU A 36 -17.00 6.55 36.03
C LEU A 36 -16.40 7.71 35.23
N ALA A 37 -16.45 7.65 33.90
CA ALA A 37 -15.89 8.71 33.05
C ALA A 37 -16.56 10.08 33.33
N TYR A 38 -17.90 10.11 33.43
CA TYR A 38 -18.62 11.34 33.75
C TYR A 38 -18.38 11.80 35.20
N LYS A 39 -18.30 10.87 36.16
CA LYS A 39 -17.98 11.18 37.57
C LYS A 39 -16.59 11.82 37.70
N VAL A 40 -15.59 11.26 37.02
CA VAL A 40 -14.22 11.82 36.96
C VAL A 40 -14.24 13.21 36.33
N ALA A 41 -14.92 13.37 35.19
CA ALA A 41 -15.01 14.67 34.52
C ALA A 41 -15.67 15.75 35.40
N GLU A 42 -16.75 15.42 36.11
CA GLU A 42 -17.40 16.33 37.07
C GLU A 42 -16.51 16.65 38.26
N GLY A 43 -15.78 15.66 38.80
CA GLY A 43 -14.78 15.87 39.85
C GLY A 43 -13.71 16.88 39.44
N CYS A 44 -13.16 16.72 38.23
CA CYS A 44 -12.19 17.67 37.69
C CYS A 44 -12.80 19.07 37.43
N LYS A 45 -14.06 19.16 36.98
CA LYS A 45 -14.75 20.47 36.83
C LYS A 45 -14.87 21.20 38.17
N LYS A 46 -15.16 20.48 39.25
CA LYS A 46 -15.29 21.06 40.59
C LYS A 46 -13.97 21.59 41.13
N LEU A 47 -12.86 20.91 40.82
CA LEU A 47 -11.51 21.41 41.16
C LEU A 47 -11.17 22.67 40.37
N GLY A 48 -11.52 22.73 39.08
CA GLY A 48 -11.41 23.94 38.26
C GLY A 48 -10.00 24.34 37.84
N GLU A 49 -8.97 23.83 38.50
CA GLU A 49 -7.56 24.11 38.20
C GLU A 49 -6.64 22.93 38.56
N GLY A 50 -5.41 22.96 38.05
CA GLY A 50 -4.40 21.94 38.33
C GLY A 50 -2.99 22.43 38.15
N GLU A 51 -2.05 21.82 38.87
CA GLU A 51 -0.64 22.20 38.87
C GLU A 51 0.13 21.52 37.73
N ALA A 52 0.89 22.28 36.97
CA ALA A 52 1.66 21.80 35.85
C ALA A 52 3.06 21.32 36.24
N LYS A 53 3.43 20.15 35.71
CA LYS A 53 4.79 19.62 35.66
C LYS A 53 5.24 19.50 34.21
N VAL A 54 6.23 20.30 33.84
CA VAL A 54 6.76 20.42 32.50
C VAL A 54 8.09 19.68 32.39
N THR A 55 8.19 18.83 31.37
CA THR A 55 9.42 18.13 30.99
C THR A 55 9.74 18.46 29.55
N ILE A 56 10.88 19.10 29.32
CA ILE A 56 11.41 19.39 28.00
C ILE A 56 12.64 18.51 27.77
N ARG A 57 12.69 17.83 26.62
CA ARG A 57 13.85 17.03 26.22
C ARG A 57 14.20 17.28 24.77
N ARG A 58 15.47 17.54 24.50
CA ARG A 58 16.00 17.57 23.14
C ARG A 58 16.43 16.16 22.73
N VAL A 59 15.89 15.69 21.61
CA VAL A 59 16.08 14.34 21.10
C VAL A 59 16.70 14.44 19.72
N ARG A 60 17.89 13.85 19.55
CA ARG A 60 18.48 13.69 18.22
C ARG A 60 17.73 12.62 17.45
N VAL A 61 17.35 12.93 16.22
CA VAL A 61 16.66 12.03 15.31
C VAL A 61 17.59 11.69 14.17
N GLN A 62 18.09 10.46 14.20
CA GLN A 62 18.98 9.98 13.16
C GLN A 62 18.26 9.88 11.80
N PRO A 63 19.00 10.07 10.69
CA PRO A 63 18.48 9.78 9.37
C PRO A 63 18.04 8.32 9.24
N PRO A 64 17.10 8.02 8.35
CA PRO A 64 16.79 6.64 8.03
C PRO A 64 17.99 5.97 7.34
N PRO A 65 18.20 4.66 7.56
CA PRO A 65 19.29 3.93 6.92
C PRO A 65 19.08 3.85 5.40
N PRO A 66 20.14 3.52 4.63
CA PRO A 66 19.98 3.19 3.22
C PRO A 66 19.02 2.02 3.04
N TYR A 67 18.48 1.90 1.83
CA TYR A 67 17.47 0.89 1.57
C TYR A 67 18.05 -0.51 1.45
N ASP A 68 17.37 -1.45 2.10
CA ASP A 68 17.30 -2.84 1.61
C ASP A 68 16.17 -2.96 0.57
N GLY A 69 16.08 -4.09 -0.14
CA GLY A 69 15.07 -4.32 -1.18
C GLY A 69 13.62 -4.25 -0.67
N THR A 70 13.37 -4.62 0.58
CA THR A 70 12.03 -4.61 1.18
C THR A 70 11.61 -3.20 1.59
N THR A 71 12.49 -2.49 2.30
CA THR A 71 12.26 -1.12 2.77
C THR A 71 12.15 -0.15 1.60
N MET A 72 12.92 -0.34 0.52
CA MET A 72 12.73 0.39 -0.74
C MET A 72 11.31 0.20 -1.27
N GLN A 73 10.88 -1.05 -1.49
CA GLN A 73 9.55 -1.34 -2.04
C GLN A 73 8.44 -0.72 -1.20
N VAL A 74 8.53 -0.84 0.12
CA VAL A 74 7.57 -0.28 1.07
C VAL A 74 7.48 1.24 0.95
N GLU A 75 8.61 1.94 1.02
CA GLU A 75 8.59 3.41 1.06
C GLU A 75 8.29 4.03 -0.29
N VAL A 76 8.86 3.48 -1.36
CA VAL A 76 8.56 3.91 -2.72
C VAL A 76 7.07 3.71 -3.01
N ALA A 77 6.47 2.58 -2.62
CA ALA A 77 5.03 2.36 -2.79
C ALA A 77 4.21 3.40 -2.02
N ARG A 78 4.57 3.70 -0.77
CA ARG A 78 3.92 4.73 0.05
C ARG A 78 4.00 6.11 -0.59
N ILE A 79 5.16 6.49 -1.12
CA ILE A 79 5.42 7.84 -1.67
C ILE A 79 4.80 8.02 -3.05
N THR A 80 4.85 6.98 -3.90
CA THR A 80 4.47 7.08 -5.33
C THR A 80 3.07 6.55 -5.63
N GLY A 81 2.49 5.74 -4.73
CA GLY A 81 1.28 4.97 -4.97
C GLY A 81 1.46 3.76 -5.90
N LEU A 82 2.69 3.45 -6.30
CA LEU A 82 3.01 2.24 -7.07
C LEU A 82 2.81 0.98 -6.23
N THR A 83 2.50 -0.13 -6.89
CA THR A 83 2.53 -1.43 -6.22
C THR A 83 3.98 -1.92 -6.07
N PRO A 84 4.29 -2.75 -5.05
CA PRO A 84 5.60 -3.40 -4.94
C PRO A 84 6.04 -4.10 -6.23
N ARG A 85 5.08 -4.68 -6.96
CA ARG A 85 5.33 -5.29 -8.26
C ARG A 85 5.78 -4.28 -9.31
N ASP A 86 5.11 -3.15 -9.42
CA ASP A 86 5.51 -2.12 -10.39
C ASP A 86 6.92 -1.57 -10.09
N ILE A 87 7.39 -1.71 -8.86
CA ILE A 87 8.72 -1.28 -8.42
C ILE A 87 9.78 -2.35 -8.73
N ALA A 88 9.57 -3.59 -8.29
CA ALA A 88 10.64 -4.60 -8.21
C ALA A 88 10.46 -5.86 -9.09
N ASP A 89 9.42 -5.94 -9.94
CA ASP A 89 9.26 -7.07 -10.87
C ASP A 89 10.50 -7.25 -11.76
N ARG A 90 11.06 -8.46 -11.84
CA ARG A 90 12.30 -8.77 -12.58
C ARG A 90 12.23 -8.48 -14.08
N SER A 91 11.03 -8.38 -14.65
CA SER A 91 10.84 -8.18 -16.10
C SER A 91 10.52 -6.74 -16.47
N ARG A 92 9.81 -6.02 -15.59
CA ARG A 92 9.21 -4.71 -15.91
C ARG A 92 9.19 -3.72 -14.75
N GLY A 93 9.77 -4.07 -13.61
CA GLY A 93 9.81 -3.23 -12.42
C GLY A 93 10.61 -1.97 -12.67
N VAL A 94 10.12 -0.82 -12.21
CA VAL A 94 10.78 0.47 -12.41
C VAL A 94 12.19 0.47 -11.82
N ALA A 95 12.35 0.01 -10.57
CA ALA A 95 13.66 -0.07 -9.92
C ALA A 95 14.56 -1.11 -10.61
N GLN A 96 14.00 -2.23 -11.05
CA GLN A 96 14.74 -3.24 -11.82
C GLN A 96 15.32 -2.65 -13.11
N ARG A 97 14.54 -1.85 -13.84
CA ARG A 97 15.01 -1.17 -15.05
C ARG A 97 16.02 -0.06 -14.78
N LEU A 98 15.94 0.62 -13.63
CA LEU A 98 16.96 1.58 -13.20
C LEU A 98 18.29 0.87 -12.88
N TYR A 99 18.23 -0.32 -12.28
CA TYR A 99 19.40 -1.16 -12.03
C TYR A 99 20.02 -1.66 -13.35
N GLU A 100 19.22 -2.23 -14.25
CA GLU A 100 19.67 -2.68 -15.58
C GLU A 100 20.22 -1.52 -16.43
N GLY A 101 19.69 -0.31 -16.23
CA GLY A 101 20.20 0.92 -16.84
C GLY A 101 21.44 1.51 -16.19
N GLY A 102 22.02 0.85 -15.17
CA GLY A 102 23.24 1.28 -14.50
C GLY A 102 23.09 2.57 -13.66
N LEU A 103 21.88 2.90 -13.20
CA LEU A 103 21.64 4.11 -12.40
C LEU A 103 21.66 3.84 -10.89
N ILE A 104 21.19 2.68 -10.48
CA ILE A 104 21.17 2.24 -9.08
C ILE A 104 21.84 0.87 -8.92
N SER A 105 22.30 0.55 -7.72
CA SER A 105 22.86 -0.77 -7.40
C SER A 105 21.79 -1.86 -7.36
N TYR A 106 22.23 -3.10 -7.17
CA TYR A 106 21.35 -4.27 -7.14
C TYR A 106 20.22 -4.14 -6.11
N ILE A 107 18.98 -4.23 -6.59
CA ILE A 107 17.77 -4.06 -5.75
C ILE A 107 17.43 -5.31 -4.93
N GLY A 108 18.03 -6.44 -5.28
CA GLY A 108 17.87 -7.72 -4.61
C GLY A 108 18.81 -7.87 -3.43
N THR A 109 18.85 -6.92 -2.50
CA THR A 109 19.69 -6.97 -1.28
C THR A 109 18.83 -6.96 -0.01
N GLU A 110 19.25 -7.67 1.04
CA GLU A 110 18.69 -7.50 2.41
C GLU A 110 19.54 -6.55 3.28
N SER A 111 20.65 -6.05 2.74
CA SER A 111 21.59 -5.21 3.49
C SER A 111 21.11 -3.76 3.61
N GLN A 112 21.35 -3.20 4.78
CA GLN A 112 21.33 -1.77 5.04
C GLN A 112 22.74 -1.27 5.37
N LYS A 113 23.77 -2.04 4.99
CA LYS A 113 25.19 -1.72 5.11
C LYS A 113 25.73 -1.15 3.80
N TRP A 114 26.62 -0.18 3.89
CA TRP A 114 27.34 0.31 2.71
C TRP A 114 28.34 -0.74 2.22
N PRO A 115 28.84 -0.61 0.97
CA PRO A 115 29.87 -1.52 0.49
C PRO A 115 31.09 -1.57 1.43
N LYS A 116 31.59 -2.80 1.67
CA LYS A 116 32.72 -3.03 2.57
C LYS A 116 33.94 -2.21 2.11
N GLY A 117 34.60 -1.57 3.06
CA GLY A 117 35.78 -0.72 2.81
C GLY A 117 35.49 0.70 2.33
N TRP A 118 34.23 1.07 2.09
CA TRP A 118 33.88 2.44 1.72
C TRP A 118 34.25 3.43 2.83
N ASN A 119 34.92 4.51 2.41
CA ASN A 119 35.27 5.63 3.26
C ASN A 119 34.71 6.94 2.69
N ARG A 120 35.03 8.07 3.33
CA ARG A 120 34.51 9.40 2.95
C ARG A 120 34.74 9.74 1.48
N LYS A 121 35.86 9.31 0.88
CA LYS A 121 36.16 9.58 -0.55
C LYS A 121 35.14 8.89 -1.47
N ASN A 122 34.81 7.63 -1.22
CA ASN A 122 33.82 6.89 -2.00
C ASN A 122 32.42 7.53 -1.92
N PHE A 123 32.02 7.99 -0.74
CA PHE A 123 30.76 8.71 -0.59
C PHE A 123 30.76 10.05 -1.32
N ILE A 124 31.86 10.80 -1.34
CA ILE A 124 31.99 12.04 -2.11
C ILE A 124 31.90 11.75 -3.62
N GLU A 125 32.52 10.68 -4.12
CA GLU A 125 32.39 10.26 -5.52
C GLU A 125 30.94 9.94 -5.89
N MET A 126 30.23 9.18 -5.05
CA MET A 126 28.81 8.91 -5.25
C MET A 126 27.98 10.20 -5.22
N LEU A 127 28.28 11.15 -4.32
CA LEU A 127 27.62 12.45 -4.28
C LEU A 127 27.85 13.25 -5.58
N LYS A 128 29.06 13.23 -6.16
CA LYS A 128 29.33 13.86 -7.47
C LYS A 128 28.51 13.26 -8.61
N ILE A 129 28.25 11.94 -8.57
CA ILE A 129 27.34 11.30 -9.54
C ILE A 129 25.93 11.89 -9.40
N ILE A 130 25.43 12.04 -8.16
CA ILE A 130 24.11 12.62 -7.89
C ILE A 130 24.08 14.12 -8.25
N GLU A 131 25.17 14.85 -8.01
CA GLU A 131 25.31 16.28 -8.30
C GLU A 131 25.13 16.58 -9.80
N GLY A 132 25.63 15.67 -10.65
CA GLY A 132 25.45 15.75 -12.10
C GLY A 132 24.00 15.59 -12.56
N TYR A 133 23.06 15.24 -11.68
CA TYR A 133 21.63 15.26 -11.97
C TYR A 133 21.02 16.56 -11.45
N ASN A 134 20.75 17.50 -12.36
CA ASN A 134 20.39 18.88 -12.03
C ASN A 134 19.29 19.03 -10.97
N PRO A 135 18.20 18.23 -10.97
CA PRO A 135 17.14 18.35 -9.97
C PRO A 135 17.56 18.09 -8.52
N LEU A 136 18.70 17.44 -8.27
CA LEU A 136 19.22 17.17 -6.92
C LEU A 136 20.50 17.94 -6.58
N LYS A 137 21.02 18.76 -7.51
CA LYS A 137 22.29 19.48 -7.34
C LYS A 137 22.37 20.28 -6.03
N LYS A 138 21.34 21.11 -5.75
CA LYS A 138 21.28 21.92 -4.52
C LYS A 138 21.25 21.07 -3.24
N ASP A 139 20.55 19.93 -3.27
CA ASP A 139 20.51 19.01 -2.14
C ASP A 139 21.91 18.42 -1.89
N VAL A 140 22.64 18.06 -2.97
CA VAL A 140 24.01 17.54 -2.85
C VAL A 140 24.99 18.59 -2.33
N GLU A 141 24.95 19.81 -2.84
CA GLU A 141 25.79 20.92 -2.36
C GLU A 141 25.61 21.12 -0.84
N TRP A 142 24.37 21.08 -0.37
CA TRP A 142 24.07 21.16 1.06
C TRP A 142 24.63 19.95 1.84
N VAL A 143 24.49 18.73 1.32
CA VAL A 143 25.05 17.54 1.97
C VAL A 143 26.58 17.61 2.02
N LEU A 144 27.26 18.00 0.96
CA LEU A 144 28.72 18.10 0.93
C LEU A 144 29.25 19.07 2.00
N LYS A 145 28.57 20.21 2.19
CA LYS A 145 28.91 21.20 3.22
C LYS A 145 28.66 20.69 4.64
N ASN A 146 27.61 19.90 4.85
CA ASN A 146 27.15 19.48 6.17
C ASN A 146 27.40 17.98 6.46
N MET A 147 28.20 17.31 5.63
CA MET A 147 28.29 15.84 5.61
C MET A 147 28.75 15.28 6.95
N ARG A 148 27.99 14.33 7.50
CA ARG A 148 28.35 13.64 8.75
C ARG A 148 29.67 12.87 8.62
N LYS A 149 30.31 12.57 9.76
CA LYS A 149 31.59 11.83 9.79
C LYS A 149 31.48 10.38 9.30
N ARG A 150 30.41 9.68 9.67
CA ARG A 150 30.15 8.28 9.31
C ARG A 150 28.74 8.15 8.77
N ALA A 151 28.58 7.57 7.58
CA ALA A 151 27.27 7.31 7.00
C ALA A 151 26.38 6.48 7.96
N VAL A 152 25.08 6.75 7.95
CA VAL A 152 24.13 5.92 8.71
C VAL A 152 24.02 4.55 8.04
N GLU A 153 23.96 3.52 8.87
CA GLU A 153 23.69 2.15 8.45
C GLU A 153 22.57 1.56 9.28
N GLY A 154 21.86 0.60 8.68
CA GLY A 154 20.88 -0.19 9.40
C GLY A 154 21.48 -1.39 10.14
N LYS A 155 20.59 -2.16 10.76
CA LYS A 155 20.95 -3.39 11.48
C LYS A 155 21.09 -4.61 10.56
N LYS A 156 20.42 -4.60 9.41
CA LYS A 156 20.42 -5.74 8.49
C LYS A 156 21.66 -5.74 7.62
N GLU A 157 22.17 -6.93 7.36
CA GLU A 157 23.34 -7.16 6.53
C GLU A 157 23.08 -8.35 5.59
N ASP A 158 23.52 -8.20 4.36
CA ASP A 158 23.61 -9.25 3.35
C ASP A 158 25.12 -9.33 3.02
N PRO A 159 25.80 -10.45 3.33
CA PRO A 159 27.25 -10.55 3.13
C PRO A 159 27.69 -10.38 1.67
N ALA A 160 26.79 -10.70 0.72
CA ALA A 160 27.08 -10.71 -0.71
C ALA A 160 26.76 -9.36 -1.37
N HIS A 161 25.76 -8.61 -0.86
CA HIS A 161 25.29 -7.40 -1.51
C HIS A 161 25.21 -6.20 -0.55
N PRO A 162 25.71 -5.02 -0.93
CA PRO A 162 25.52 -3.80 -0.14
C PRO A 162 24.08 -3.30 -0.23
N ALA A 163 23.77 -2.24 0.52
CA ALA A 163 22.51 -1.53 0.44
C ALA A 163 22.29 -0.88 -0.94
N ILE A 164 21.04 -0.58 -1.26
CA ILE A 164 20.64 0.05 -2.53
C ILE A 164 21.12 1.50 -2.55
N HIS A 165 21.91 1.87 -3.56
CA HIS A 165 22.53 3.19 -3.69
C HIS A 165 22.66 3.64 -5.15
N ILE A 166 23.08 4.88 -5.37
CA ILE A 166 23.26 5.46 -6.71
C ILE A 166 24.63 5.05 -7.26
N VAL A 167 24.64 4.57 -8.50
CA VAL A 167 25.87 4.16 -9.22
C VAL A 167 26.06 4.90 -10.53
N GLY A 168 25.02 5.56 -11.05
CA GLY A 168 25.09 6.30 -12.31
C GLY A 168 24.13 7.49 -12.35
N ASN A 169 24.43 8.42 -13.25
CA ASN A 169 23.64 9.61 -13.51
C ASN A 169 22.85 9.46 -14.82
N PRO A 170 21.52 9.70 -14.83
CA PRO A 170 20.72 9.62 -16.06
C PRO A 170 21.16 10.61 -17.14
N GLU A 171 21.71 11.77 -16.78
CA GLU A 171 22.16 12.78 -17.76
C GLU A 171 23.41 12.31 -18.52
N SER A 172 24.43 11.81 -17.81
CA SER A 172 25.68 11.38 -18.42
C SER A 172 25.56 10.02 -19.14
N SER A 173 24.69 9.13 -18.68
CA SER A 173 24.44 7.83 -19.32
C SER A 173 23.51 7.92 -20.53
N GLY A 174 22.88 9.07 -20.76
CA GLY A 174 21.84 9.23 -21.78
C GLY A 174 20.54 8.47 -21.47
N PHE A 175 20.36 7.98 -20.23
CA PHE A 175 19.17 7.24 -19.84
C PHE A 175 17.95 8.15 -19.81
N LYS A 176 17.05 7.97 -20.79
CA LYS A 176 15.79 8.72 -20.86
C LYS A 176 14.73 8.04 -20.01
N PHE A 177 14.29 8.71 -18.94
CA PHE A 177 13.19 8.22 -18.11
C PHE A 177 11.92 7.97 -18.94
N PRO A 178 11.43 6.71 -19.04
CA PRO A 178 10.28 6.40 -19.88
C PRO A 178 8.99 7.09 -19.43
N ASN A 179 8.87 7.38 -18.14
CA ASN A 179 7.76 8.12 -17.55
C ASN A 179 8.16 8.70 -16.18
N LYS A 180 7.25 9.50 -15.58
CA LYS A 180 7.49 10.16 -14.29
C LYS A 180 7.87 9.22 -13.14
N TYR A 181 7.41 7.96 -13.15
CA TYR A 181 7.69 7.03 -12.05
C TYR A 181 9.15 6.62 -12.01
N TYR A 182 9.81 6.46 -13.15
CA TYR A 182 11.25 6.16 -13.17
C TYR A 182 12.06 7.27 -12.52
N ARG A 183 11.74 8.52 -12.89
CA ARG A 183 12.33 9.70 -12.27
C ARG A 183 12.08 9.73 -10.77
N MET A 184 10.83 9.58 -10.34
CA MET A 184 10.47 9.59 -8.92
C MET A 184 11.20 8.50 -8.12
N VAL A 185 11.27 7.26 -8.64
CA VAL A 185 11.95 6.17 -7.95
C VAL A 185 13.45 6.44 -7.81
N TYR A 186 14.10 6.91 -8.88
CA TYR A 186 15.50 7.32 -8.83
C TYR A 186 15.73 8.43 -7.80
N GLU A 187 14.93 9.49 -7.84
CA GLU A 187 15.02 10.61 -6.89
C GLU A 187 14.79 10.18 -5.44
N ILE A 188 13.84 9.27 -5.18
CA ILE A 188 13.59 8.72 -3.83
C ILE A 188 14.80 7.91 -3.33
N ILE A 189 15.43 7.11 -4.19
CA ILE A 189 16.63 6.35 -3.79
C ILE A 189 17.80 7.31 -3.54
N ALA A 190 18.02 8.28 -4.44
CA ALA A 190 19.08 9.27 -4.31
C ALA A 190 18.90 10.10 -3.03
N ARG A 191 17.71 10.64 -2.77
CA ARG A 191 17.42 11.39 -1.53
C ARG A 191 17.63 10.56 -0.28
N ARG A 192 17.46 9.23 -0.34
CA ARG A 192 17.70 8.34 0.81
C ARG A 192 19.20 8.23 1.10
N VAL A 193 20.00 8.11 0.04
CA VAL A 193 21.47 8.22 0.12
C VAL A 193 21.86 9.57 0.73
N LEU A 194 21.33 10.69 0.22
CA LEU A 194 21.61 12.03 0.75
C LEU A 194 21.27 12.14 2.23
N ALA A 195 20.09 11.68 2.65
CA ALA A 195 19.66 11.70 4.04
C ALA A 195 20.62 10.91 4.95
N SER A 196 21.02 9.70 4.54
CA SER A 196 21.93 8.85 5.32
C SER A 196 23.33 9.44 5.53
N LEU A 197 23.74 10.41 4.71
CA LEU A 197 25.00 11.15 4.79
C LEU A 197 24.86 12.52 5.47
N SER A 198 23.63 12.90 5.81
CA SER A 198 23.30 14.19 6.42
C SER A 198 23.39 14.15 7.95
N PRO A 199 23.50 15.32 8.62
CA PRO A 199 23.40 15.42 10.07
C PRO A 199 22.08 14.87 10.61
N ASP A 200 22.10 14.49 11.89
CA ASP A 200 20.88 14.17 12.63
C ASP A 200 19.98 15.41 12.70
N GLY A 201 18.67 15.21 12.73
CA GLY A 201 17.74 16.27 13.11
C GLY A 201 17.72 16.44 14.63
N LEU A 202 17.26 17.59 15.11
CA LEU A 202 17.06 17.86 16.53
C LEU A 202 15.61 18.23 16.77
N ASP A 203 14.92 17.41 17.56
CA ASP A 203 13.54 17.66 17.97
C ASP A 203 13.54 18.08 19.45
N GLU A 204 12.75 19.08 19.80
CA GLU A 204 12.44 19.40 21.19
C GLU A 204 11.05 18.87 21.52
N ARG A 205 11.00 17.96 22.50
CA ARG A 205 9.78 17.30 22.95
C ARG A 205 9.38 17.85 24.29
N THR A 206 8.19 18.44 24.33
CA THR A 206 7.60 19.03 25.53
C THR A 206 6.49 18.12 26.02
N ARG A 207 6.49 17.82 27.32
CA ARG A 207 5.42 17.10 28.00
C ARG A 207 4.96 17.95 29.17
N ILE A 208 3.67 18.22 29.22
CA ILE A 208 3.02 18.94 30.32
C ILE A 208 2.08 17.94 30.99
N ASP A 209 2.39 17.57 32.22
CA ASP A 209 1.54 16.74 33.08
C ASP A 209 0.84 17.67 34.08
N ILE A 210 -0.48 17.70 34.09
CA ILE A 210 -1.30 18.62 34.91
C ILE A 210 -2.00 17.80 35.97
N SER A 211 -1.67 18.03 37.24
CA SER A 211 -2.21 17.30 38.38
C SER A 211 -3.46 18.00 38.91
N MET A 212 -4.60 17.31 38.87
CA MET A 212 -5.89 17.76 39.38
C MET A 212 -6.42 16.73 40.40
N GLY A 213 -6.07 16.91 41.67
CA GLY A 213 -6.35 15.92 42.71
C GLY A 213 -5.64 14.60 42.40
N GLU A 214 -6.38 13.49 42.33
CA GLU A 214 -5.84 12.16 42.00
C GLU A 214 -5.68 11.92 40.48
N HIS A 215 -6.06 12.89 39.64
CA HIS A 215 -6.09 12.75 38.20
C HIS A 215 -4.98 13.54 37.54
N VAL A 216 -4.37 12.98 36.49
CA VAL A 216 -3.30 13.63 35.74
C VAL A 216 -3.68 13.74 34.27
N PHE A 217 -3.70 14.95 33.74
CA PHE A 217 -3.86 15.22 32.31
C PHE A 217 -2.49 15.39 31.66
N ARG A 218 -2.34 14.93 30.41
CA ARG A 218 -1.08 15.05 29.67
C ARG A 218 -1.28 15.69 28.31
N ALA A 219 -0.49 16.72 28.05
CA ALA A 219 -0.25 17.24 26.71
C ALA A 219 1.19 16.91 26.27
N THR A 220 1.36 16.55 25.01
CA THR A 220 2.69 16.31 24.42
C THR A 220 2.84 17.13 23.15
N GLY A 221 3.91 17.92 23.10
CA GLY A 221 4.32 18.72 21.95
C GLY A 221 5.64 18.23 21.39
N THR A 222 5.87 18.52 20.12
CA THR A 222 7.15 18.30 19.46
C THR A 222 7.36 19.41 18.46
N ILE A 223 8.51 20.06 18.50
CA ILE A 223 8.93 21.07 17.54
C ILE A 223 10.27 20.65 16.93
N VAL A 224 10.46 20.92 15.64
CA VAL A 224 11.74 20.67 14.97
C VAL A 224 12.66 21.87 15.21
N VAL A 225 13.74 21.67 15.96
CA VAL A 225 14.75 22.71 16.23
C VAL A 225 15.78 22.76 15.11
N GLU A 226 16.21 21.59 14.63
CA GLU A 226 17.13 21.46 13.49
C GLU A 226 16.58 20.43 12.50
N GLU A 227 16.44 20.81 11.24
CA GLU A 227 15.94 19.92 10.17
C GLU A 227 16.88 18.74 9.92
N GLY A 228 18.19 18.97 9.91
CA GLY A 228 19.20 17.96 9.59
C GLY A 228 18.88 17.26 8.26
N TRP A 229 18.90 15.94 8.25
CA TRP A 229 18.57 15.10 7.08
C TRP A 229 17.18 15.35 6.47
N ARG A 230 16.24 15.94 7.20
CA ARG A 230 14.91 16.27 6.68
C ARG A 230 14.96 17.35 5.59
N THR A 231 16.04 18.15 5.55
CA THR A 231 16.32 19.12 4.49
C THR A 231 16.30 18.47 3.10
N VAL A 232 16.86 17.26 2.98
CA VAL A 232 16.97 16.52 1.71
C VAL A 232 15.96 15.38 1.59
N TRP A 233 15.22 15.08 2.67
CA TRP A 233 14.19 14.04 2.74
C TRP A 233 12.80 14.59 3.08
N PRO A 234 12.05 15.08 2.07
CA PRO A 234 10.74 15.70 2.28
C PRO A 234 9.61 14.70 2.56
N TYR A 235 9.88 13.39 2.57
CA TYR A 235 8.86 12.34 2.67
C TYR A 235 8.60 11.88 4.12
N CYS A 236 9.06 12.64 5.12
CA CYS A 236 8.74 12.41 6.52
C CYS A 236 7.39 13.06 6.88
N GLU A 237 6.56 12.37 7.67
CA GLU A 237 5.38 13.02 8.25
C GLU A 237 5.83 14.03 9.32
N ARG A 238 5.51 15.31 9.13
CA ARG A 238 5.75 16.36 10.11
C ARG A 238 4.52 16.45 11.02
N LYS A 239 4.65 16.01 12.27
CA LYS A 239 3.64 16.19 13.32
C LYS A 239 4.22 17.11 14.37
N GLU A 240 4.35 18.38 14.01
CA GLU A 240 4.75 19.42 14.94
C GLU A 240 3.52 19.89 15.70
N VAL A 241 3.64 19.87 17.03
CA VAL A 241 2.62 20.36 17.95
C VAL A 241 3.36 21.26 18.91
N GLU A 242 3.22 22.56 18.72
CA GLU A 242 3.76 23.54 19.66
C GLU A 242 2.78 23.68 20.84
N LEU A 243 3.31 23.48 22.05
CA LEU A 243 2.56 23.73 23.28
C LEU A 243 2.91 25.12 23.82
N PRO A 244 1.99 25.79 24.54
CA PRO A 244 2.31 27.05 25.18
C PRO A 244 3.43 26.87 26.21
N LYS A 245 4.17 27.95 26.46
CA LYS A 245 5.16 27.99 27.53
C LYS A 245 4.43 27.93 28.86
N VAL A 246 4.85 26.98 29.70
CA VAL A 246 4.29 26.73 31.03
C VAL A 246 5.47 26.46 31.96
N ASN A 247 5.43 27.00 33.17
CA ASN A 247 6.46 26.77 34.18
C ASN A 247 6.12 25.57 35.08
N ASN A 248 7.13 24.94 35.69
CA ASN A 248 6.89 23.94 36.72
C ASN A 248 6.22 24.62 37.93
N GLY A 249 5.14 24.02 38.43
CA GLY A 249 4.34 24.55 39.52
C GLY A 249 3.29 25.58 39.10
N GLU A 250 3.20 25.92 37.81
CA GLU A 250 2.17 26.85 37.32
C GLU A 250 0.78 26.24 37.48
N VAL A 251 -0.15 27.03 38.03
CA VAL A 251 -1.54 26.62 38.22
C VAL A 251 -2.33 26.94 36.95
N LEU A 252 -2.79 25.91 36.25
CA LEU A 252 -3.53 26.05 35.00
C LEU A 252 -5.04 25.94 35.23
N LYS A 253 -5.79 26.89 34.68
CA LYS A 253 -7.26 26.93 34.80
C LYS A 253 -7.90 25.97 33.80
N LEU A 254 -8.80 25.11 34.26
CA LEU A 254 -9.62 24.25 33.41
C LEU A 254 -10.76 25.07 32.79
N VAL A 255 -10.67 25.34 31.49
CA VAL A 255 -11.68 26.09 30.73
C VAL A 255 -12.87 25.21 30.38
N SER A 256 -12.60 23.99 29.93
CA SER A 256 -13.64 23.03 29.58
C SER A 256 -13.11 21.61 29.68
N ILE A 257 -14.02 20.65 29.86
CA ILE A 257 -13.69 19.23 29.84
C ILE A 257 -14.70 18.51 28.96
N LYS A 258 -14.21 17.59 28.14
CA LYS A 258 -15.00 16.82 27.19
C LYS A 258 -14.79 15.34 27.46
N VAL A 259 -15.88 14.59 27.49
CA VAL A 259 -15.88 13.13 27.54
C VAL A 259 -16.27 12.64 26.16
N GLU A 260 -15.32 12.04 25.44
CA GLU A 260 -15.53 11.49 24.10
C GLU A 260 -15.79 9.98 24.20
N GLU A 261 -16.93 9.52 23.69
CA GLU A 261 -17.18 8.10 23.47
C GLU A 261 -16.45 7.64 22.20
N LYS A 262 -15.62 6.59 22.32
CA LYS A 262 -14.86 5.99 21.24
C LYS A 262 -15.07 4.48 21.22
N GLU A 263 -14.76 3.86 20.09
CA GLU A 263 -14.84 2.40 19.93
C GLU A 263 -13.50 1.82 19.53
N THR A 264 -13.18 0.63 20.07
CA THR A 264 -12.02 -0.13 19.65
C THR A 264 -12.17 -0.50 18.18
N GLN A 265 -11.14 -0.21 17.38
CA GLN A 265 -11.08 -0.62 15.99
C GLN A 265 -10.56 -2.06 15.88
N PRO A 266 -11.10 -2.90 14.98
CA PRO A 266 -10.48 -4.18 14.66
C PRO A 266 -9.09 -3.95 14.05
N PRO A 267 -8.21 -4.98 14.06
CA PRO A 267 -6.94 -4.91 13.34
C PRO A 267 -7.14 -4.50 11.88
N ALA A 268 -6.31 -3.59 11.40
CA ALA A 268 -6.36 -3.16 10.00
C ALA A 268 -6.03 -4.34 9.08
N ARG A 269 -6.76 -4.46 7.96
CA ARG A 269 -6.43 -5.45 6.93
C ARG A 269 -5.07 -5.16 6.32
N TYR A 270 -4.39 -6.20 5.85
CA TYR A 270 -3.14 -6.03 5.16
C TYR A 270 -3.34 -5.41 3.77
N THR A 271 -2.63 -4.33 3.50
CA THR A 271 -2.29 -3.86 2.15
C THR A 271 -1.10 -4.66 1.60
N PRO A 272 -0.79 -4.60 0.28
CA PRO A 272 0.43 -5.21 -0.26
C PRO A 272 1.69 -4.82 0.51
N VAL A 273 1.80 -3.54 0.90
CA VAL A 273 2.95 -3.01 1.65
C VAL A 273 3.04 -3.63 3.04
N THR A 274 1.94 -3.64 3.79
CA THR A 274 1.94 -4.19 5.15
C THR A 274 2.05 -5.72 5.16
N LEU A 275 1.56 -6.41 4.13
CA LEU A 275 1.70 -7.86 4.00
C LEU A 275 3.16 -8.24 3.68
N ILE A 276 3.82 -7.52 2.77
CA ILE A 276 5.26 -7.73 2.51
C ILE A 276 6.09 -7.52 3.77
N LYS A 277 5.78 -6.49 4.58
CA LYS A 277 6.44 -6.29 5.89
C LYS A 277 6.23 -7.47 6.82
N GLU A 278 5.02 -8.00 6.89
CA GLU A 278 4.70 -9.13 7.75
C GLU A 278 5.37 -10.42 7.27
N MET A 279 5.34 -10.69 5.97
CA MET A 279 6.09 -11.79 5.34
C MET A 279 7.58 -11.67 5.66
N ALA A 280 8.17 -10.48 5.53
CA ALA A 280 9.58 -10.28 5.88
C ALA A 280 9.87 -10.49 7.37
N ARG A 281 8.94 -10.06 8.26
CA ARG A 281 9.05 -10.28 9.72
C ARG A 281 9.01 -11.77 10.07
N LEU A 282 8.19 -12.54 9.36
CA LEU A 282 8.04 -13.98 9.52
C LEU A 282 9.07 -14.79 8.71
N GLY A 283 9.97 -14.14 7.98
CA GLY A 283 10.96 -14.81 7.15
C GLY A 283 10.37 -15.58 5.96
N LEU A 284 9.22 -15.15 5.44
CA LEU A 284 8.48 -15.77 4.34
C LEU A 284 8.79 -15.09 3.00
N GLY A 285 9.32 -15.88 2.06
CA GLY A 285 9.78 -15.42 0.77
C GLY A 285 10.96 -14.44 0.86
N THR A 286 11.55 -14.15 -0.28
CA THR A 286 12.68 -13.21 -0.41
C THR A 286 12.21 -11.88 -0.99
N LYS A 287 13.08 -10.85 -0.97
CA LYS A 287 12.81 -9.54 -1.59
C LYS A 287 12.32 -9.61 -3.04
N ASN A 288 12.68 -10.67 -3.76
CA ASN A 288 12.32 -10.91 -5.16
C ASN A 288 10.99 -11.66 -5.33
N THR A 289 10.59 -12.50 -4.36
CA THR A 289 9.42 -13.38 -4.50
C THR A 289 8.16 -12.81 -3.85
N ARG A 290 8.28 -12.01 -2.77
CA ARG A 290 7.12 -11.51 -2.01
C ARG A 290 6.09 -10.80 -2.88
N ALA A 291 6.51 -9.85 -3.73
CA ALA A 291 5.59 -9.14 -4.62
C ALA A 291 4.90 -10.07 -5.64
N GLN A 292 5.62 -11.10 -6.12
CA GLN A 292 5.08 -12.10 -7.04
C GLN A 292 4.09 -13.04 -6.33
N ILE A 293 4.37 -13.43 -5.10
CA ILE A 293 3.46 -14.26 -4.27
C ILE A 293 2.11 -13.56 -4.13
N LEU A 294 2.11 -12.27 -3.79
CA LEU A 294 0.86 -11.50 -3.67
C LEU A 294 0.04 -11.47 -4.97
N ASP A 295 0.71 -11.31 -6.11
CA ASP A 295 0.07 -11.34 -7.42
C ASP A 295 -0.50 -12.72 -7.77
N ILE A 296 0.19 -13.80 -7.40
CA ILE A 296 -0.31 -15.17 -7.58
C ILE A 296 -1.57 -15.38 -6.73
N LEU A 297 -1.57 -14.93 -5.47
CA LEU A 297 -2.72 -15.03 -4.59
C LEU A 297 -3.94 -14.29 -5.14
N GLU A 298 -3.75 -13.07 -5.67
CA GLU A 298 -4.82 -12.30 -6.29
C GLU A 298 -5.30 -12.93 -7.61
N LYS A 299 -4.39 -13.33 -8.50
CA LYS A 299 -4.72 -13.95 -9.80
C LYS A 299 -5.45 -15.28 -9.67
N ARG A 300 -5.11 -16.07 -8.66
CA ARG A 300 -5.81 -17.32 -8.34
C ARG A 300 -7.13 -17.10 -7.60
N GLY A 301 -7.44 -15.85 -7.26
CA GLY A 301 -8.70 -15.49 -6.63
C GLY A 301 -8.78 -15.85 -5.15
N TYR A 302 -7.65 -16.07 -4.47
CA TYR A 302 -7.63 -16.34 -3.03
C TYR A 302 -7.80 -15.07 -2.20
N VAL A 303 -7.32 -13.95 -2.72
CA VAL A 303 -7.48 -12.63 -2.10
C VAL A 303 -7.98 -11.61 -3.13
N THR A 304 -8.60 -10.53 -2.66
CA THR A 304 -9.06 -9.43 -3.51
C THR A 304 -8.94 -8.09 -2.80
N GLY A 305 -8.83 -7.02 -3.59
CA GLY A 305 -8.90 -5.64 -3.13
C GLY A 305 -7.55 -5.03 -2.74
N SER A 306 -7.52 -3.71 -2.61
CA SER A 306 -6.31 -2.95 -2.25
C SER A 306 -5.91 -3.11 -0.78
N SER A 307 -6.90 -3.32 0.08
CA SER A 307 -6.73 -3.95 1.40
C SER A 307 -7.19 -5.38 1.23
N PHE A 308 -6.25 -6.33 1.28
CA PHE A 308 -6.53 -7.71 0.96
C PHE A 308 -7.62 -8.26 1.88
N LYS A 309 -8.66 -8.77 1.23
CA LYS A 309 -9.70 -9.58 1.86
C LYS A 309 -9.57 -11.00 1.30
N PRO A 310 -9.52 -12.02 2.16
CA PRO A 310 -9.59 -13.40 1.68
C PRO A 310 -10.97 -13.62 1.04
N THR A 311 -10.98 -14.31 -0.10
CA THR A 311 -12.22 -14.74 -0.76
C THR A 311 -12.79 -15.98 -0.06
N ALA A 312 -14.03 -16.36 -0.37
CA ALA A 312 -14.58 -17.62 0.11
C ALA A 312 -13.71 -18.82 -0.31
N LEU A 313 -13.18 -18.80 -1.54
CA LEU A 313 -12.23 -19.79 -2.02
C LEU A 313 -10.94 -19.80 -1.18
N GLY A 314 -10.34 -18.63 -0.94
CA GLY A 314 -9.12 -18.52 -0.14
C GLY A 314 -9.30 -19.03 1.29
N MET A 315 -10.38 -18.63 1.96
CA MET A 315 -10.71 -19.12 3.30
C MET A 315 -10.86 -20.65 3.32
N LYS A 316 -11.58 -21.20 2.33
CA LYS A 316 -11.84 -22.64 2.30
C LYS A 316 -10.58 -23.46 2.02
N VAL A 317 -9.67 -22.96 1.18
CA VAL A 317 -8.36 -23.59 0.94
C VAL A 317 -7.55 -23.66 2.23
N VAL A 318 -7.48 -22.56 2.99
CA VAL A 318 -6.73 -22.53 4.26
C VAL A 318 -7.34 -23.50 5.26
N GLU A 319 -8.66 -23.44 5.49
CA GLU A 319 -9.38 -24.32 6.43
C GLU A 319 -9.15 -25.81 6.13
N ILE A 320 -9.17 -26.20 4.86
CA ILE A 320 -8.97 -27.60 4.46
C ILE A 320 -7.51 -28.02 4.69
N LEU A 321 -6.55 -27.18 4.33
CA LEU A 321 -5.14 -27.50 4.53
C LEU A 321 -4.78 -27.55 6.03
N GLU A 322 -5.33 -26.65 6.85
CA GLU A 322 -5.18 -26.67 8.31
C GLU A 322 -5.70 -27.97 8.94
N ASN A 323 -6.86 -28.45 8.50
CA ASN A 323 -7.48 -29.65 9.08
C ASN A 323 -6.87 -30.98 8.60
N ASN A 324 -6.13 -30.97 7.49
CA ASN A 324 -5.66 -32.20 6.86
C ASN A 324 -4.14 -32.32 6.78
N VAL A 325 -3.42 -31.22 6.58
CA VAL A 325 -1.96 -31.16 6.44
C VAL A 325 -1.41 -29.83 7.00
N PRO A 326 -1.61 -29.52 8.29
CA PRO A 326 -1.29 -28.21 8.86
C PRO A 326 0.18 -27.81 8.70
N GLU A 327 1.09 -28.78 8.71
CA GLU A 327 2.53 -28.51 8.60
C GLU A 327 2.91 -27.93 7.21
N ILE A 328 2.21 -28.30 6.13
CA ILE A 328 2.55 -27.81 4.77
C ILE A 328 2.26 -26.32 4.58
N ILE A 329 1.40 -25.74 5.41
CA ILE A 329 1.03 -24.32 5.39
C ILE A 329 1.64 -23.53 6.54
N SER A 330 2.50 -24.15 7.36
CA SER A 330 3.17 -23.50 8.49
C SER A 330 4.13 -22.40 7.98
N PRO A 331 4.03 -21.18 8.55
CA PRO A 331 5.04 -20.15 8.35
C PRO A 331 6.44 -20.60 8.75
N GLU A 332 6.57 -21.35 9.83
CA GLU A 332 7.85 -21.82 10.38
C GLU A 332 8.55 -22.78 9.41
N MET A 333 7.82 -23.74 8.84
CA MET A 333 8.37 -24.64 7.83
C MET A 333 8.87 -23.87 6.59
N THR A 334 8.07 -22.93 6.11
CA THR A 334 8.42 -22.11 4.93
C THR A 334 9.64 -21.24 5.23
N SER A 335 9.67 -20.58 6.39
CA SER A 335 10.78 -19.72 6.78
C SER A 335 12.08 -20.50 6.96
N GLN A 336 12.00 -21.72 7.51
CA GLN A 336 13.17 -22.58 7.62
C GLN A 336 13.72 -22.99 6.25
N LEU A 337 12.85 -23.25 5.27
CA LEU A 337 13.27 -23.53 3.90
C LEU A 337 13.96 -22.31 3.26
N ASP A 338 13.37 -21.11 3.38
CA ASP A 338 13.98 -19.87 2.90
C ASP A 338 15.36 -19.60 3.57
N LYS A 339 15.47 -19.90 4.86
CA LYS A 339 16.73 -19.80 5.60
C LYS A 339 17.76 -20.81 5.08
N ASN A 340 17.39 -22.07 4.87
CA ASN A 340 18.29 -23.08 4.33
C ASN A 340 18.80 -22.69 2.93
N LEU A 341 17.94 -22.15 2.06
CA LEU A 341 18.35 -21.65 0.76
C LEU A 341 19.34 -20.48 0.87
N THR A 342 19.14 -19.60 1.87
CA THR A 342 20.08 -18.51 2.16
C THR A 342 21.42 -19.05 2.68
N ASP A 343 21.41 -20.04 3.56
CA ASP A 343 22.62 -20.65 4.10
C ASP A 343 23.39 -21.45 3.02
N ILE A 344 22.70 -22.01 2.02
CA ILE A 344 23.32 -22.58 0.80
C ILE A 344 24.01 -21.48 -0.02
N GLU A 345 23.33 -20.36 -0.27
CA GLU A 345 23.91 -19.22 -1.02
C GLU A 345 25.17 -18.66 -0.35
N LEU A 346 25.25 -18.78 0.98
CA LEU A 346 26.40 -18.37 1.80
C LEU A 346 27.41 -19.50 2.04
N GLU A 347 27.26 -20.65 1.37
CA GLU A 347 28.14 -21.82 1.49
C GLU A 347 28.28 -22.35 2.94
N LYS A 348 27.27 -22.17 3.78
CA LYS A 348 27.27 -22.61 5.19
C LYS A 348 26.75 -24.03 5.38
N ILE A 349 25.91 -24.51 4.47
CA ILE A 349 25.31 -25.85 4.53
C ILE A 349 25.31 -26.49 3.16
N ASP A 350 25.40 -27.82 3.14
CA ASP A 350 25.45 -28.59 1.90
C ASP A 350 24.07 -28.66 1.20
N PRO A 351 23.98 -28.34 -0.11
CA PRO A 351 22.71 -28.41 -0.84
C PRO A 351 22.09 -29.81 -0.89
N HIS A 352 22.90 -30.87 -0.95
CA HIS A 352 22.40 -32.24 -1.02
C HIS A 352 21.76 -32.67 0.31
N GLN A 353 22.34 -32.26 1.44
CA GLN A 353 21.75 -32.47 2.76
C GLN A 353 20.37 -31.82 2.85
N VAL A 354 20.27 -30.52 2.52
CA VAL A 354 19.00 -29.78 2.56
C VAL A 354 17.95 -30.40 1.65
N MET A 355 18.35 -30.81 0.44
CA MET A 355 17.45 -31.46 -0.51
C MET A 355 16.92 -32.79 0.04
N ASN A 356 17.79 -33.64 0.57
CA ASN A 356 17.42 -34.94 1.13
C ASN A 356 16.49 -34.81 2.34
N GLU A 357 16.78 -33.89 3.26
CA GLU A 357 15.94 -33.63 4.43
C GLU A 357 14.57 -33.07 4.02
N SER A 358 14.56 -32.10 3.11
CA SER A 358 13.33 -31.50 2.58
C SER A 358 12.46 -32.52 1.86
N TYR A 359 13.07 -33.38 1.04
CA TYR A 359 12.37 -34.45 0.34
C TYR A 359 11.76 -35.46 1.30
N LYS A 360 12.53 -35.94 2.30
CA LYS A 360 12.02 -36.86 3.32
C LYS A 360 10.82 -36.28 4.05
N LYS A 361 10.92 -35.03 4.49
CA LYS A 361 9.85 -34.32 5.18
C LYS A 361 8.61 -34.16 4.30
N LEU A 362 8.79 -33.67 3.06
CA LEU A 362 7.69 -33.48 2.12
C LEU A 362 7.02 -34.81 1.76
N ASN A 363 7.78 -35.89 1.58
CA ASN A 363 7.24 -37.20 1.25
C ASN A 363 6.29 -37.73 2.35
N VAL A 364 6.62 -37.51 3.62
CA VAL A 364 5.73 -37.85 4.74
C VAL A 364 4.42 -37.05 4.64
N LEU A 365 4.52 -35.73 4.45
CA LEU A 365 3.35 -34.86 4.31
C LEU A 365 2.48 -35.22 3.09
N MET A 366 3.10 -35.56 1.97
CA MET A 366 2.38 -35.96 0.76
C MET A 366 1.64 -37.28 0.94
N LYS A 367 2.22 -38.26 1.64
CA LYS A 367 1.53 -39.51 1.97
C LYS A 367 0.32 -39.28 2.90
N GLU A 368 0.42 -38.34 3.83
CA GLU A 368 -0.73 -37.95 4.66
C GLU A 368 -1.80 -37.23 3.84
N PHE A 369 -1.38 -36.37 2.91
CA PHE A 369 -2.29 -35.69 1.98
C PHE A 369 -3.03 -36.68 1.07
N GLU A 370 -2.33 -37.66 0.49
CA GLU A 370 -2.89 -38.67 -0.41
C GLU A 370 -4.03 -39.47 0.24
N LYS A 371 -3.87 -39.84 1.52
CA LYS A 371 -4.91 -40.54 2.30
C LYS A 371 -6.23 -39.76 2.38
N ARG A 372 -6.19 -38.44 2.19
CA ARG A 372 -7.34 -37.53 2.29
C ARG A 372 -7.67 -36.81 0.99
N GLN A 373 -7.00 -37.16 -0.10
CA GLN A 373 -7.06 -36.44 -1.37
C GLN A 373 -8.48 -36.34 -1.93
N GLU A 374 -9.27 -37.42 -1.85
CA GLU A 374 -10.64 -37.44 -2.38
C GLU A 374 -11.55 -36.45 -1.64
N VAL A 375 -11.47 -36.44 -0.31
CA VAL A 375 -12.23 -35.53 0.55
C VAL A 375 -11.80 -34.08 0.29
N ILE A 376 -10.49 -33.83 0.26
CA ILE A 376 -9.93 -32.50 -0.04
C ILE A 376 -10.39 -32.02 -1.43
N GLY A 377 -10.26 -32.89 -2.44
CA GLY A 377 -10.59 -32.59 -3.83
C GLY A 377 -12.08 -32.30 -4.04
N SER A 378 -12.96 -33.06 -3.39
CA SER A 378 -14.41 -32.83 -3.43
C SER A 378 -14.76 -31.45 -2.88
N ILE A 379 -14.31 -31.14 -1.66
CA ILE A 379 -14.65 -29.87 -0.99
C ILE A 379 -14.05 -28.67 -1.74
N LEU A 380 -12.79 -28.76 -2.18
CA LEU A 380 -12.15 -27.71 -2.98
C LEU A 380 -12.83 -27.52 -4.34
N GLY A 381 -13.23 -28.63 -4.98
CA GLY A 381 -13.96 -28.60 -6.25
C GLY A 381 -15.27 -27.82 -6.13
N ASP A 382 -16.03 -28.05 -5.08
CA ASP A 382 -17.30 -27.36 -4.85
C ASP A 382 -17.12 -25.90 -4.43
N ALA A 383 -16.12 -25.59 -3.61
CA ALA A 383 -15.73 -24.21 -3.30
C ALA A 383 -15.32 -23.45 -4.57
N PHE A 384 -14.54 -24.09 -5.46
CA PHE A 384 -14.11 -23.49 -6.73
C PHE A 384 -15.29 -23.29 -7.70
N LYS A 385 -16.19 -24.26 -7.83
CA LYS A 385 -17.42 -24.12 -8.64
C LYS A 385 -18.26 -22.94 -8.13
N THR A 386 -18.41 -22.80 -6.81
CA THR A 386 -19.18 -21.72 -6.18
C THR A 386 -18.52 -20.37 -6.44
N TYR A 387 -17.22 -20.25 -6.15
CA TYR A 387 -16.45 -19.04 -6.43
C TYR A 387 -16.52 -18.63 -7.90
N ARG A 388 -16.42 -19.60 -8.83
CA ARG A 388 -16.52 -19.34 -10.27
C ARG A 388 -17.91 -18.88 -10.66
N LYS A 389 -18.98 -19.50 -10.15
CA LYS A 389 -20.36 -19.05 -10.39
C LYS A 389 -20.58 -17.61 -9.90
N GLU A 390 -20.03 -17.26 -8.74
CA GLU A 390 -20.09 -15.89 -8.19
C GLU A 390 -19.25 -14.90 -9.00
N ALA A 391 -18.04 -15.27 -9.42
CA ALA A 391 -17.17 -14.44 -10.25
C ALA A 391 -17.72 -14.22 -11.67
N GLU A 392 -18.50 -15.18 -12.17
CA GLU A 392 -19.22 -15.08 -13.43
C GLU A 392 -20.53 -14.29 -13.28
N ASP A 393 -21.11 -14.11 -12.09
CA ASP A 393 -22.32 -13.30 -11.89
C ASP A 393 -22.04 -11.80 -12.06
N VAL A 394 -22.68 -11.20 -13.06
CA VAL A 394 -22.51 -9.79 -13.41
C VAL A 394 -23.79 -8.98 -13.21
N GLY A 395 -24.80 -9.52 -12.54
CA GLY A 395 -26.02 -8.81 -12.16
C GLY A 395 -27.30 -9.43 -12.68
N ILE A 396 -28.38 -8.64 -12.66
CA ILE A 396 -29.74 -9.13 -12.92
C ILE A 396 -30.19 -8.74 -14.34
N CYS A 397 -30.77 -9.70 -15.06
CA CYS A 397 -31.34 -9.46 -16.38
C CYS A 397 -32.56 -8.55 -16.27
N PRO A 398 -32.61 -7.41 -16.98
CA PRO A 398 -33.75 -6.52 -16.89
C PRO A 398 -35.01 -7.08 -17.55
N LYS A 399 -34.88 -8.08 -18.44
CA LYS A 399 -36.02 -8.67 -19.14
C LYS A 399 -36.77 -9.71 -18.31
N CYS A 400 -36.06 -10.61 -17.63
CA CYS A 400 -36.68 -11.74 -16.91
C CYS A 400 -36.27 -11.87 -15.45
N LYS A 401 -35.49 -10.92 -14.92
CA LYS A 401 -34.93 -10.93 -13.55
C LYS A 401 -34.02 -12.13 -13.21
N GLY A 402 -33.70 -12.99 -14.19
CA GLY A 402 -32.69 -14.04 -14.06
C GLY A 402 -31.25 -13.51 -13.92
N LYS A 403 -30.31 -14.35 -13.48
CA LYS A 403 -28.90 -13.97 -13.31
C LYS A 403 -28.18 -13.83 -14.65
N LEU A 404 -27.33 -12.81 -14.77
CA LEU A 404 -26.46 -12.58 -15.90
C LEU A 404 -25.08 -13.17 -15.60
N LEU A 405 -24.59 -14.04 -16.46
CA LEU A 405 -23.33 -14.75 -16.30
C LEU A 405 -22.34 -14.36 -17.39
N LEU A 406 -21.13 -13.95 -17.00
CA LEU A 406 -20.00 -13.72 -17.87
C LEU A 406 -19.39 -15.06 -18.30
N LYS A 407 -19.40 -15.34 -19.60
CA LYS A 407 -18.81 -16.54 -20.20
C LYS A 407 -17.76 -16.18 -21.24
N LYS A 408 -16.85 -17.12 -21.50
CA LYS A 408 -15.82 -17.02 -22.55
C LYS A 408 -16.16 -17.94 -23.71
N SER A 409 -16.10 -17.43 -24.93
CA SER A 409 -16.20 -18.21 -26.19
C SER A 409 -14.91 -18.08 -27.00
N ARG A 410 -14.82 -18.79 -28.14
CA ARG A 410 -13.73 -18.62 -29.12
C ARG A 410 -13.60 -17.17 -29.66
N TYR A 411 -14.69 -16.41 -29.62
CA TYR A 411 -14.76 -15.02 -30.10
C TYR A 411 -14.56 -13.97 -28.99
N GLY A 412 -14.28 -14.40 -27.76
CA GLY A 412 -14.11 -13.53 -26.60
C GLY A 412 -15.21 -13.68 -25.55
N PHE A 413 -15.21 -12.76 -24.60
CA PHE A 413 -16.15 -12.74 -23.48
C PHE A 413 -17.53 -12.23 -23.90
N PHE A 414 -18.58 -12.76 -23.31
CA PHE A 414 -19.96 -12.31 -23.48
C PHE A 414 -20.72 -12.57 -22.19
N VAL A 415 -21.84 -11.87 -22.00
CA VAL A 415 -22.74 -12.06 -20.86
C VAL A 415 -23.99 -12.76 -21.35
N ILE A 416 -24.44 -13.79 -20.64
CA ILE A 416 -25.67 -14.52 -20.96
C ILE A 416 -26.60 -14.56 -19.75
N CYS A 417 -27.90 -14.35 -19.96
CA CYS A 417 -28.89 -14.63 -18.93
C CYS A 417 -29.11 -16.14 -18.80
N ASN A 418 -28.99 -16.67 -17.58
CA ASN A 418 -29.19 -18.10 -17.31
C ASN A 418 -30.65 -18.55 -17.49
N THR A 419 -31.62 -17.63 -17.44
CA THR A 419 -33.06 -17.94 -17.45
C THR A 419 -33.64 -17.78 -18.86
N CYS A 420 -33.41 -16.64 -19.52
CA CYS A 420 -33.99 -16.35 -20.84
C CYS A 420 -33.01 -16.48 -22.01
N GLY A 421 -31.75 -16.87 -21.76
CA GLY A 421 -30.74 -17.10 -22.80
C GLY A 421 -30.24 -15.85 -23.53
N ASN A 422 -30.73 -14.65 -23.22
CA ASN A 422 -30.28 -13.41 -23.86
C ASN A 422 -28.77 -13.21 -23.73
N LYS A 423 -28.10 -12.96 -24.86
CA LYS A 423 -26.65 -12.76 -24.94
C LYS A 423 -26.32 -11.28 -25.18
N TYR A 424 -25.30 -10.79 -24.49
CA TYR A 424 -24.75 -9.46 -24.66
C TYR A 424 -23.25 -9.55 -24.91
N HIS A 425 -22.78 -8.90 -25.97
CA HIS A 425 -21.39 -9.01 -26.39
C HIS A 425 -20.47 -8.01 -25.67
N ILE A 426 -19.29 -8.50 -25.29
CA ILE A 426 -18.17 -7.67 -24.83
C ILE A 426 -17.13 -7.68 -25.94
N PHE A 427 -16.85 -6.51 -26.48
CA PHE A 427 -15.90 -6.35 -27.58
C PHE A 427 -14.46 -6.43 -27.07
N LYS A 428 -13.53 -6.79 -27.97
CA LYS A 428 -12.11 -6.93 -27.63
C LYS A 428 -11.58 -5.63 -27.02
N GLY A 429 -11.05 -5.72 -25.80
CA GLY A 429 -10.51 -4.58 -25.04
C GLY A 429 -11.53 -3.83 -24.18
N GLU A 430 -12.81 -4.23 -24.18
CA GLU A 430 -13.78 -3.75 -23.20
C GLU A 430 -13.60 -4.45 -21.85
N LYS A 431 -13.90 -3.70 -20.78
CA LYS A 431 -13.94 -4.19 -19.39
C LYS A 431 -15.30 -3.92 -18.79
N LEU A 432 -15.85 -4.91 -18.10
CA LEU A 432 -17.11 -4.76 -17.39
C LEU A 432 -16.93 -3.84 -16.17
N SER A 433 -17.87 -2.93 -15.96
CA SER A 433 -17.92 -2.05 -14.79
C SER A 433 -18.80 -2.66 -13.71
N LYS A 434 -18.48 -2.37 -12.44
CA LYS A 434 -19.38 -2.67 -11.31
C LYS A 434 -20.63 -1.78 -11.28
N ARG A 435 -20.66 -0.72 -12.10
CA ARG A 435 -21.81 0.19 -12.20
C ARG A 435 -22.79 -0.32 -13.24
N ASN A 436 -24.07 -0.12 -12.96
CA ASN A 436 -25.15 -0.47 -13.87
C ASN A 436 -25.65 0.78 -14.62
N CYS A 437 -26.07 0.57 -15.86
CA CYS A 437 -26.87 1.52 -16.59
C CYS A 437 -28.25 1.63 -15.93
N SER A 438 -28.97 2.72 -16.18
CA SER A 438 -30.33 2.93 -15.70
C SER A 438 -31.34 1.87 -16.18
N CYS A 439 -30.99 1.06 -17.18
CA CYS A 439 -31.79 -0.10 -17.59
C CYS A 439 -31.51 -1.37 -16.77
N GLY A 440 -30.61 -1.33 -15.78
CA GLY A 440 -30.24 -2.46 -14.94
C GLY A 440 -29.06 -3.30 -15.46
N LEU A 441 -28.70 -3.21 -16.75
CA LEU A 441 -27.52 -3.91 -17.29
C LEU A 441 -26.20 -3.24 -16.86
N PRO A 442 -25.12 -4.01 -16.68
CA PRO A 442 -23.79 -3.45 -16.41
C PRO A 442 -23.33 -2.44 -17.46
N LEU A 443 -22.55 -1.46 -17.04
CA LEU A 443 -21.78 -0.62 -17.95
C LEU A 443 -20.51 -1.36 -18.37
N VAL A 444 -20.04 -1.09 -19.59
CA VAL A 444 -18.73 -1.55 -20.07
C VAL A 444 -17.92 -0.36 -20.54
N SER A 445 -16.62 -0.38 -20.27
CA SER A 445 -15.68 0.65 -20.69
C SER A 445 -14.66 0.08 -21.65
N GLY A 446 -14.43 0.78 -22.75
CA GLY A 446 -13.51 0.34 -23.80
C GLY A 446 -12.65 1.48 -24.33
N SER A 447 -11.72 1.13 -25.22
CA SER A 447 -10.99 2.12 -26.00
C SER A 447 -10.70 1.64 -27.41
N ILE A 448 -10.89 2.50 -28.39
CA ILE A 448 -10.52 2.26 -29.79
C ILE A 448 -9.37 3.18 -30.20
N LYS A 449 -8.61 2.77 -31.22
CA LYS A 449 -7.59 3.59 -31.88
C LYS A 449 -8.11 3.92 -33.27
N THR A 450 -8.21 5.20 -33.62
CA THR A 450 -8.63 5.65 -34.94
C THR A 450 -7.50 5.46 -35.96
N LYS A 451 -7.82 5.56 -37.26
CA LYS A 451 -6.80 5.55 -38.35
C LYS A 451 -5.74 6.64 -38.14
N SER A 452 -6.12 7.80 -37.59
CA SER A 452 -5.23 8.90 -37.23
C SER A 452 -4.38 8.66 -35.96
N GLY A 453 -4.43 7.45 -35.37
CA GLY A 453 -3.67 7.11 -34.18
C GLY A 453 -4.26 7.59 -32.85
N ARG A 454 -5.31 8.43 -32.88
CA ARG A 454 -5.98 8.94 -31.69
C ARG A 454 -6.68 7.82 -30.93
N ARG A 455 -6.48 7.77 -29.60
CA ARG A 455 -7.15 6.81 -28.72
C ARG A 455 -8.42 7.42 -28.14
N ILE A 456 -9.57 6.81 -28.45
CA ILE A 456 -10.87 7.23 -27.91
C ILE A 456 -11.27 6.23 -26.82
N ARG A 457 -11.45 6.72 -25.59
CA ARG A 457 -12.03 5.93 -24.48
C ARG A 457 -13.53 6.17 -24.43
N TYR A 458 -14.29 5.13 -24.14
CA TYR A 458 -15.74 5.23 -24.06
C TYR A 458 -16.29 4.35 -22.93
N THR A 459 -17.52 4.66 -22.51
CA THR A 459 -18.32 3.82 -21.62
C THR A 459 -19.72 3.72 -22.19
N ARG A 460 -20.29 2.51 -22.25
CA ARG A 460 -21.62 2.24 -22.79
C ARG A 460 -22.40 1.28 -21.89
N CYS A 461 -23.71 1.24 -22.09
CA CYS A 461 -24.51 0.12 -21.58
C CYS A 461 -24.14 -1.17 -22.31
N LEU A 462 -23.97 -2.28 -21.57
CA LEU A 462 -23.69 -3.60 -22.14
C LEU A 462 -24.70 -3.99 -23.23
N GLY A 463 -25.98 -3.66 -23.03
CA GLY A 463 -27.05 -3.89 -24.01
C GLY A 463 -27.28 -2.77 -25.02
N ASN A 464 -26.46 -1.71 -25.02
CA ASN A 464 -26.61 -0.55 -25.91
C ASN A 464 -28.02 0.08 -25.90
N CYS A 465 -28.70 0.05 -24.76
CA CYS A 465 -30.05 0.61 -24.64
C CYS A 465 -30.08 2.13 -24.89
N GLU A 466 -31.27 2.67 -25.05
CA GLU A 466 -31.49 4.11 -25.23
C GLU A 466 -30.90 4.99 -24.12
N LYS A 467 -30.75 4.48 -22.90
CA LYS A 467 -30.14 5.20 -21.76
C LYS A 467 -28.61 5.06 -21.69
N SER A 468 -27.98 4.47 -22.72
CA SER A 468 -26.53 4.30 -22.79
C SER A 468 -25.80 5.65 -22.73
N PRO A 469 -24.74 5.79 -21.92
CA PRO A 469 -23.99 7.05 -21.83
C PRO A 469 -23.18 7.36 -23.10
N LEU A 470 -22.95 6.37 -23.97
CA LEU A 470 -22.25 6.54 -25.24
C LEU A 470 -23.19 7.13 -26.30
N ARG A 471 -22.91 8.35 -26.74
CA ARG A 471 -23.71 9.08 -27.73
C ARG A 471 -22.91 9.51 -28.95
N CYS A 472 -23.58 9.67 -30.08
CA CYS A 472 -23.07 10.39 -31.23
C CYS A 472 -22.88 11.88 -30.88
N SER A 473 -21.77 12.48 -31.28
CA SER A 473 -21.54 13.92 -31.07
C SER A 473 -22.40 14.79 -31.96
N LEU A 474 -22.78 14.29 -33.15
CA LEU A 474 -23.51 15.07 -34.17
C LEU A 474 -25.01 15.12 -33.87
N CYS A 475 -25.67 13.97 -33.71
CA CYS A 475 -27.13 13.88 -33.54
C CYS A 475 -27.57 13.45 -32.15
N SER A 476 -26.64 13.26 -31.21
CA SER A 476 -26.93 12.82 -29.83
C SER A 476 -27.61 11.45 -29.66
N SER A 477 -27.86 10.71 -30.75
CA SER A 477 -28.37 9.33 -30.71
C SER A 477 -27.38 8.38 -30.01
N VAL A 478 -27.85 7.19 -29.60
CA VAL A 478 -26.96 6.16 -29.02
C VAL A 478 -25.83 5.86 -30.00
N ALA A 479 -24.60 5.72 -29.52
CA ALA A 479 -23.53 5.12 -30.30
C ALA A 479 -23.20 3.72 -29.76
N ARG A 480 -22.85 2.80 -30.65
CA ARG A 480 -22.54 1.40 -30.33
C ARG A 480 -21.25 0.95 -31.02
N PRO A 481 -20.48 0.04 -30.40
CA PRO A 481 -19.33 -0.59 -31.05
C PRO A 481 -19.78 -1.66 -32.05
N LEU A 482 -19.02 -1.79 -33.13
CA LEU A 482 -19.10 -2.88 -34.11
C LEU A 482 -17.70 -3.41 -34.43
N ASN A 483 -17.61 -4.68 -34.84
CA ASN A 483 -16.38 -5.26 -35.36
C ASN A 483 -16.24 -4.93 -36.85
N GLY A 484 -15.09 -4.37 -37.24
CA GLY A 484 -14.69 -4.20 -38.64
C GLY A 484 -13.39 -4.94 -38.95
N LYS A 485 -12.97 -4.88 -40.22
CA LYS A 485 -11.73 -5.51 -40.73
C LYS A 485 -10.48 -5.12 -39.94
N TYR A 486 -10.45 -3.90 -39.39
CA TYR A 486 -9.30 -3.34 -38.65
C TYR A 486 -9.51 -3.29 -37.13
N GLY A 487 -10.54 -3.98 -36.62
CA GLY A 487 -10.90 -3.99 -35.21
C GLY A 487 -12.20 -3.23 -34.90
N VAL A 488 -12.40 -2.94 -33.62
CA VAL A 488 -13.64 -2.34 -33.12
C VAL A 488 -13.69 -0.86 -33.49
N PHE A 489 -14.82 -0.40 -34.03
CA PHE A 489 -15.11 1.02 -34.27
C PHE A 489 -16.48 1.39 -33.70
N LEU A 490 -16.72 2.68 -33.46
CA LEU A 490 -17.98 3.18 -32.90
C LEU A 490 -18.84 3.76 -34.00
N VAL A 491 -20.13 3.40 -34.04
CA VAL A 491 -21.10 3.90 -35.01
C VAL A 491 -22.32 4.49 -34.31
N CYS A 492 -22.88 5.54 -34.89
CA CYS A 492 -24.19 6.07 -34.51
C CYS A 492 -25.29 5.02 -34.75
N SER A 493 -26.27 4.93 -33.85
CA SER A 493 -27.43 4.05 -34.05
C SER A 493 -28.46 4.61 -35.02
N ASN A 494 -28.45 5.93 -35.27
CA ASN A 494 -29.31 6.55 -36.27
C ASN A 494 -28.71 6.32 -37.66
N SER A 495 -29.42 5.58 -38.51
CA SER A 495 -29.03 5.24 -39.88
C SER A 495 -28.87 6.45 -40.78
N GLU A 496 -29.66 7.50 -40.58
CA GLU A 496 -29.58 8.75 -41.36
C GLU A 496 -28.31 9.54 -41.05
N CYS A 497 -27.79 9.42 -39.82
CA CYS A 497 -26.59 10.12 -39.39
C CYS A 497 -25.31 9.42 -39.87
N GLY A 498 -25.26 8.09 -39.83
CA GLY A 498 -24.13 7.30 -40.32
C GLY A 498 -22.76 7.54 -39.66
N ALA A 499 -22.67 8.45 -38.69
CA ALA A 499 -21.39 8.93 -38.17
C ALA A 499 -20.58 7.83 -37.47
N THR A 500 -19.30 7.74 -37.81
CA THR A 500 -18.36 6.79 -37.20
C THR A 500 -17.31 7.51 -36.36
N ASN A 501 -17.08 7.05 -35.14
CA ASN A 501 -16.07 7.56 -34.19
C ASN A 501 -16.23 9.01 -33.72
N TYR A 502 -17.31 9.71 -34.09
CA TYR A 502 -17.71 11.01 -33.53
C TYR A 502 -18.61 10.79 -32.31
N ILE A 503 -18.02 10.70 -31.12
CA ILE A 503 -18.75 10.35 -29.89
C ILE A 503 -18.56 11.32 -28.72
N LYS A 504 -19.60 11.44 -27.89
CA LYS A 504 -19.59 12.11 -26.59
C LYS A 504 -20.10 11.18 -25.49
N ILE A 505 -19.66 11.40 -24.26
CA ILE A 505 -20.06 10.61 -23.09
C ILE A 505 -20.91 11.48 -22.17
N LEU A 506 -22.16 11.06 -21.93
CA LEU A 506 -23.01 11.74 -20.95
C LEU A 506 -22.59 11.35 -19.52
N LYS A 507 -22.39 12.34 -18.65
CA LYS A 507 -22.23 12.12 -17.20
C LYS A 507 -23.57 11.66 -16.64
N GLN A 508 -23.69 10.42 -16.17
CA GLN A 508 -24.87 9.98 -15.42
C GLN A 508 -24.82 10.62 -14.02
N LYS A 509 -25.88 11.35 -13.63
CA LYS A 509 -26.06 11.85 -12.25
C LYS A 509 -26.09 10.66 -11.30
N GLN A 510 -25.28 10.70 -10.26
CA GLN A 510 -25.20 9.65 -9.24
C GLN A 510 -26.53 9.58 -8.50
N LYS A 511 -27.24 8.46 -8.56
CA LYS A 511 -28.05 8.04 -7.42
C LYS A 511 -27.15 7.15 -6.58
N GLN A 512 -26.65 7.68 -5.47
CA GLN A 512 -26.01 6.86 -4.45
C GLN A 512 -27.03 5.80 -3.98
N PRO A 513 -26.61 4.54 -3.76
CA PRO A 513 -27.41 3.62 -2.97
C PRO A 513 -27.55 4.12 -1.53
#